data_AF-A0A520HR01-F1
#
_entry.id   AF-A0A520HR01-F1
#
_cell.length_a   1.000
_cell.length_b   1.000
_cell.length_c   1.000
_cell.angle_alpha   90.00
_cell.angle_beta   90.00
_cell.angle_gamma   90.00
#
_symmetry.space_group_name_H-M   'P 1'
#
loop_
_entity.id
_entity.type
_entity.pdbx_description
1 polymer ?
#
loop_
_entity_poly.entity_id
_entity_poly.type
_entity_poly.pdbx_seq_one_letter_code
_entity_poly.pdbx_strand_id
1 'polypeptide(L)'
;LPVGERAGVRGAASAIARNYPSPQPSPRRGEGVGVDFILIETVFDTLNAKAGIMAAIEAGDALGRDVPIMMSMTLTDLSGRNLSGHTVEAFWHAVRHAKPITIGLNCSFGAEQLRPHVKTLSAIADTLIMVYPNAGLPNELGEYDEQPATTAGLVGEWAVAKQVNVLGGCCGSTPAHIKAMADGVRGLEPRVVARPEVRTKLAGLEPFTMAA
;
A
#
# COMPACT_ATOMS: atom_id res chain seq x y z
N LEU A 1 37.57 -6.33 -0.79
CA LEU A 1 37.49 -7.67 -0.16
C LEU A 1 36.23 -7.69 0.71
N PRO A 2 35.47 -8.80 0.73
CA PRO A 2 34.01 -8.76 0.78
C PRO A 2 33.47 -8.68 2.21
N VAL A 3 32.56 -7.74 2.44
CA VAL A 3 31.56 -7.81 3.52
C VAL A 3 30.32 -8.34 2.81
N GLY A 4 30.09 -9.64 2.80
CA GLY A 4 29.66 -10.39 3.97
C GLY A 4 28.17 -10.65 3.76
N GLU A 5 27.86 -11.81 3.18
CA GLU A 5 26.52 -12.41 3.15
C GLU A 5 25.84 -12.20 4.50
N ARG A 6 24.78 -11.39 4.54
CA ARG A 6 23.86 -11.34 5.67
C ARG A 6 22.43 -11.41 5.18
N ALA A 7 21.82 -12.55 5.53
CA ALA A 7 20.41 -12.81 5.77
C ALA A 7 19.42 -12.14 4.80
N GLY A 8 18.93 -12.95 3.86
CA GLY A 8 17.74 -12.62 3.09
C GLY A 8 16.51 -12.49 3.99
N VAL A 9 16.11 -11.26 4.27
CA VAL A 9 14.72 -10.94 4.58
C VAL A 9 14.01 -10.83 3.24
N ARG A 10 13.37 -11.92 2.78
CA ARG A 10 12.46 -11.87 1.63
C ARG A 10 11.13 -11.24 2.06
N GLY A 11 11.13 -9.95 2.34
CA GLY A 11 9.92 -9.13 2.36
C GLY A 11 9.62 -8.64 0.95
N ALA A 12 8.35 -8.63 0.53
CA ALA A 12 7.93 -8.05 -0.75
C ALA A 12 8.04 -6.51 -0.68
N ALA A 13 9.24 -5.97 -0.85
CA ALA A 13 9.46 -4.56 -1.07
C ALA A 13 9.65 -4.32 -2.57
N SER A 14 8.71 -3.59 -3.17
CA SER A 14 8.77 -3.16 -4.56
C SER A 14 9.35 -1.75 -4.61
N ALA A 15 10.41 -1.56 -5.40
CA ALA A 15 10.96 -0.22 -5.66
C ALA A 15 10.27 0.34 -6.91
N ILE A 16 9.54 1.45 -6.79
CA ILE A 16 8.84 2.07 -7.92
C ILE A 16 9.75 3.15 -8.53
N ALA A 17 10.27 2.85 -9.73
CA ALA A 17 11.18 3.71 -10.47
C ALA A 17 10.46 4.75 -11.35
N ARG A 18 11.19 5.81 -11.73
CA ARG A 18 10.71 6.80 -12.71
C ARG A 18 10.40 6.15 -14.06
N ASN A 19 9.25 6.47 -14.63
CA ASN A 19 9.08 6.46 -16.08
C ASN A 19 9.88 7.63 -16.66
N TYR A 20 11.12 7.39 -17.11
CA TYR A 20 11.84 8.34 -17.94
C TYR A 20 11.24 8.34 -19.35
N PRO A 21 10.79 9.48 -19.90
CA PRO A 21 10.62 9.60 -21.34
C PRO A 21 12.01 9.88 -21.95
N SER A 22 12.54 8.90 -22.70
CA SER A 22 13.62 8.98 -23.71
C SER A 22 14.71 7.89 -23.53
N PRO A 23 15.38 7.47 -24.62
CA PRO A 23 16.12 6.22 -24.68
C PRO A 23 17.51 6.42 -24.06
N GLN A 24 17.63 6.15 -22.76
CA GLN A 24 18.95 6.04 -22.14
C GLN A 24 19.38 4.57 -22.14
N PRO A 25 20.64 4.27 -22.50
CA PRO A 25 21.17 2.91 -22.45
C PRO A 25 21.08 2.38 -21.01
N SER A 26 20.87 1.07 -20.86
CA SER A 26 20.84 0.37 -19.57
C SER A 26 21.96 0.88 -18.65
N PRO A 27 21.68 1.15 -17.36
CA PRO A 27 22.67 1.72 -16.45
C PRO A 27 23.93 0.85 -16.43
N ARG A 28 25.10 1.50 -16.50
CA ARG A 28 26.38 0.81 -16.40
C ARG A 28 26.48 0.17 -15.01
N ARG A 29 27.14 -0.98 -14.94
CA ARG A 29 27.36 -1.72 -13.69
C ARG A 29 28.00 -0.79 -12.65
N GLY A 30 27.22 -0.33 -11.66
CA GLY A 30 27.66 0.59 -10.61
C GLY A 30 26.85 1.90 -10.49
N GLU A 31 26.04 2.26 -11.49
CA GLU A 31 25.11 3.40 -11.40
C GLU A 31 23.72 2.88 -10.98
N GLY A 32 23.31 3.16 -9.75
CA GLY A 32 22.01 2.73 -9.24
C GLY A 32 20.84 3.34 -10.02
N VAL A 33 19.80 2.55 -10.30
CA VAL A 33 18.52 3.08 -10.77
C VAL A 33 17.89 3.87 -9.61
N GLY A 34 17.71 5.17 -9.80
CA GLY A 34 17.03 6.01 -8.81
C GLY A 34 15.53 5.74 -8.76
N VAL A 35 14.98 5.60 -7.56
CA VAL A 35 13.54 5.50 -7.30
C VAL A 35 13.08 6.70 -6.47
N ASP A 36 11.81 7.10 -6.64
CA ASP A 36 11.25 8.24 -5.89
C ASP A 36 10.78 7.82 -4.48
N PHE A 37 10.42 6.54 -4.31
CA PHE A 37 10.02 5.94 -3.03
C PHE A 37 10.17 4.42 -3.04
N ILE A 38 10.14 3.81 -1.85
CA ILE A 38 10.03 2.36 -1.64
C ILE A 38 8.58 2.02 -1.28
N LEU A 39 8.00 1.02 -1.94
CA LEU A 39 6.69 0.49 -1.59
C LEU A 39 6.85 -0.86 -0.87
N ILE A 40 6.51 -0.89 0.42
CA ILE A 40 6.39 -2.12 1.20
C ILE A 40 4.95 -2.60 1.06
N GLU A 41 4.70 -3.51 0.12
CA GLU A 41 3.35 -3.93 -0.24
C GLU A 41 3.06 -5.39 0.06
N THR A 42 1.78 -5.75 -0.06
CA THR A 42 1.32 -7.13 0.11
C THR A 42 1.80 -7.66 1.48
N VAL A 43 1.66 -6.80 2.50
CA VAL A 43 2.11 -7.09 3.85
C VAL A 43 1.16 -8.09 4.50
N PHE A 44 1.52 -9.38 4.40
CA PHE A 44 0.87 -10.46 5.13
C PHE A 44 1.33 -10.54 6.59
N ASP A 45 2.58 -10.17 6.87
CA ASP A 45 3.17 -10.18 8.21
C ASP A 45 3.73 -8.81 8.61
N THR A 46 3.34 -8.36 9.81
CA THR A 46 3.64 -7.00 10.27
C THR A 46 5.08 -6.85 10.76
N LEU A 47 5.72 -7.92 11.25
CA LEU A 47 7.14 -7.87 11.65
C LEU A 47 8.04 -7.73 10.43
N ASN A 48 7.72 -8.42 9.33
CA ASN A 48 8.40 -8.26 8.04
C ASN A 48 8.28 -6.83 7.51
N ALA A 49 7.11 -6.20 7.64
CA ALA A 49 6.97 -4.79 7.29
C ALA A 49 7.84 -3.87 8.17
N LYS A 50 7.91 -4.13 9.48
CA LYS A 50 8.81 -3.38 10.38
C LYS A 50 10.28 -3.57 10.03
N ALA A 51 10.69 -4.77 9.62
CA ALA A 51 12.03 -5.02 9.11
C ALA A 51 12.29 -4.21 7.81
N GLY A 52 11.32 -4.15 6.90
CA GLY A 52 11.39 -3.32 5.69
C GLY A 52 11.48 -1.81 5.99
N ILE A 53 10.72 -1.33 6.98
CA ILE A 53 10.79 0.05 7.47
C ILE A 53 12.20 0.35 8.00
N MET A 54 12.73 -0.51 8.86
CA MET A 54 14.07 -0.32 9.43
C MET A 54 15.13 -0.28 8.32
N ALA A 55 15.06 -1.20 7.35
CA ALA A 55 15.98 -1.21 6.22
C ALA A 55 15.90 0.07 5.38
N ALA A 56 14.71 0.65 5.18
CA ALA A 56 14.55 1.91 4.47
C ALA A 56 15.15 3.10 5.25
N ILE A 57 15.01 3.11 6.58
CA ILE A 57 15.62 4.12 7.45
C ILE A 57 17.15 4.01 7.40
N GLU A 58 17.71 2.81 7.59
CA GLU A 58 19.15 2.57 7.53
C GLU A 58 19.74 2.93 6.16
N ALA A 59 19.00 2.65 5.08
CA ALA A 59 19.38 3.07 3.74
C ALA A 59 19.39 4.61 3.60
N GLY A 60 18.42 5.29 4.19
CA GLY A 60 18.38 6.75 4.21
C GLY A 60 19.56 7.36 4.98
N ASP A 61 19.86 6.82 6.15
CA ASP A 61 21.00 7.22 6.97
C ASP A 61 22.32 7.03 6.21
N ALA A 62 22.49 5.88 5.55
CA ALA A 62 23.67 5.58 4.75
C ALA A 62 23.82 6.50 3.52
N LEU A 63 22.70 6.97 2.95
CA LEU A 63 22.67 7.90 1.81
C LEU A 63 22.72 9.37 2.24
N GLY A 64 22.61 9.68 3.53
CA GLY A 64 22.49 11.05 4.04
C GLY A 64 21.23 11.78 3.56
N ARG A 65 20.15 11.05 3.26
CA ARG A 65 18.87 11.61 2.80
C ARG A 65 17.70 10.71 3.19
N ASP A 66 16.52 11.29 3.35
CA ASP A 66 15.31 10.49 3.58
C ASP A 66 15.01 9.57 2.40
N VAL A 67 14.58 8.34 2.70
CA VAL A 67 14.05 7.38 1.73
C VAL A 67 12.55 7.28 1.97
N PRO A 68 11.71 7.92 1.14
CA PRO A 68 10.29 7.92 1.39
C PRO A 68 9.69 6.52 1.19
N ILE A 69 8.82 6.14 2.11
CA ILE A 69 8.14 4.84 2.06
C ILE A 69 6.63 5.00 1.82
N MET A 70 6.09 4.06 1.07
CA MET A 70 4.67 3.78 0.96
C MET A 70 4.41 2.38 1.52
N MET A 71 3.22 2.15 2.07
CA MET A 71 2.88 0.87 2.67
C MET A 71 1.50 0.39 2.23
N SER A 72 1.38 -0.92 1.99
CA SER A 72 0.09 -1.56 1.70
C SER A 72 -0.03 -2.92 2.38
N MET A 73 -1.10 -3.07 3.16
CA MET A 73 -1.48 -4.33 3.80
C MET A 73 -2.33 -5.16 2.86
N THR A 74 -2.23 -6.48 2.99
CA THR A 74 -3.17 -7.41 2.36
C THR A 74 -3.92 -8.17 3.45
N LEU A 75 -5.19 -8.46 3.18
CA LEU A 75 -6.07 -9.20 4.07
C LEU A 75 -6.10 -10.66 3.61
N THR A 76 -6.17 -11.60 4.54
CA THR A 76 -6.21 -13.04 4.23
C THR A 76 -7.61 -13.63 4.28
N ASP A 77 -8.53 -12.98 4.96
CA ASP A 77 -9.92 -13.39 5.06
C ASP A 77 -10.88 -12.19 5.19
N LEU A 78 -12.18 -12.48 5.15
CA LEU A 78 -13.25 -11.48 5.29
C LEU A 78 -13.41 -10.95 6.73
N SER A 79 -12.66 -11.48 7.70
CA SER A 79 -12.62 -10.91 9.07
C SER A 79 -11.82 -9.61 9.13
N GLY A 80 -11.11 -9.26 8.05
CA GLY A 80 -10.36 -8.02 7.96
C GLY A 80 -8.97 -8.08 8.58
N ARG A 81 -8.37 -9.27 8.60
CA ARG A 81 -7.04 -9.50 9.18
C ARG A 81 -6.01 -9.85 8.13
N ASN A 82 -4.74 -9.50 8.39
CA ASN A 82 -3.62 -10.09 7.65
C ASN A 82 -3.27 -11.48 8.23
N LEU A 83 -2.29 -12.15 7.60
CA LEU A 83 -1.85 -13.50 8.00
C LEU A 83 -1.33 -13.54 9.46
N SER A 84 -0.70 -12.46 9.91
CA SER A 84 -0.26 -12.33 11.31
C SER A 84 -1.40 -12.05 12.31
N GLY A 85 -2.65 -11.91 11.84
CA GLY A 85 -3.84 -11.71 12.65
C GLY A 85 -4.18 -10.26 12.99
N HIS A 86 -3.42 -9.28 12.50
CA HIS A 86 -3.71 -7.86 12.75
C HIS A 86 -4.94 -7.41 11.99
N THR A 87 -5.85 -6.71 12.67
CA THR A 87 -6.85 -5.86 12.02
C THR A 87 -6.18 -4.68 11.31
N VAL A 88 -6.92 -4.02 10.42
CA VAL A 88 -6.44 -2.84 9.67
C VAL A 88 -6.01 -1.71 10.60
N GLU A 89 -6.77 -1.49 11.67
CA GLU A 89 -6.49 -0.47 12.68
C GLU A 89 -5.25 -0.82 13.50
N ALA A 90 -5.13 -2.08 13.92
CA ALA A 90 -3.96 -2.56 14.65
C ALA A 90 -2.69 -2.44 13.81
N PHE A 91 -2.77 -2.84 12.54
CA PHE A 91 -1.67 -2.68 11.59
C PHE A 91 -1.25 -1.22 11.49
N TRP A 92 -2.19 -0.30 11.29
CA TRP A 92 -1.88 1.12 11.23
C TRP A 92 -1.21 1.64 12.51
N HIS A 93 -1.72 1.29 13.69
CA HIS A 93 -1.08 1.64 14.97
C HIS A 93 0.35 1.09 15.07
N ALA A 94 0.57 -0.13 14.58
CA ALA A 94 1.87 -0.79 14.62
C ALA A 94 2.92 -0.12 13.72
N VAL A 95 2.52 0.46 12.59
CA VAL A 95 3.46 0.96 11.55
C VAL A 95 3.49 2.48 11.38
N ARG A 96 2.52 3.25 11.94
CA ARG A 96 2.44 4.71 11.76
C ARG A 96 3.68 5.50 12.18
N HIS A 97 4.48 4.95 13.09
CA HIS A 97 5.73 5.56 13.56
C HIS A 97 6.74 5.79 12.42
N ALA A 98 6.61 5.02 11.33
CA ALA A 98 7.43 5.12 10.13
C ALA A 98 7.08 6.33 9.25
N LYS A 99 5.98 7.06 9.54
CA LYS A 99 5.52 8.25 8.81
C LYS A 99 5.51 8.05 7.28
N PRO A 100 4.85 6.99 6.76
CA PRO A 100 4.82 6.76 5.32
C PRO A 100 4.07 7.86 4.58
N ILE A 101 4.40 8.06 3.30
CA ILE A 101 3.64 8.93 2.40
C ILE A 101 2.22 8.40 2.22
N THR A 102 2.08 7.08 2.07
CA THR A 102 0.78 6.41 1.93
C THR A 102 0.68 5.18 2.82
N ILE A 103 -0.54 4.90 3.29
CA ILE A 103 -0.94 3.62 3.86
C ILE A 103 -2.11 3.05 3.03
N GLY A 104 -2.20 1.73 2.91
CA GLY A 104 -3.08 1.17 1.90
C GLY A 104 -3.50 -0.27 2.10
N LEU A 105 -4.35 -0.71 1.16
CA LEU A 105 -4.80 -2.08 1.02
C LEU A 105 -4.61 -2.54 -0.43
N ASN A 106 -4.11 -3.76 -0.62
CA ASN A 106 -3.98 -4.38 -1.92
C ASN A 106 -4.11 -5.90 -1.89
N CYS A 107 -4.35 -6.47 -3.08
CA CYS A 107 -4.40 -7.92 -3.30
C CYS A 107 -5.50 -8.62 -2.49
N SER A 108 -5.52 -9.96 -2.59
CA SER A 108 -6.45 -10.94 -2.02
C SER A 108 -7.93 -10.80 -2.39
N PHE A 109 -8.42 -9.58 -2.54
CA PHE A 109 -9.83 -9.24 -2.64
C PHE A 109 -10.10 -8.20 -3.72
N GLY A 110 -11.31 -8.23 -4.25
CA GLY A 110 -11.85 -7.17 -5.11
C GLY A 110 -12.30 -5.95 -4.31
N ALA A 111 -12.77 -4.93 -5.03
CA ALA A 111 -13.19 -3.66 -4.43
C ALA A 111 -14.39 -3.81 -3.46
N GLU A 112 -15.32 -4.72 -3.73
CA GLU A 112 -16.48 -4.91 -2.86
C GLU A 112 -16.08 -5.38 -1.46
N GLN A 113 -15.21 -6.39 -1.37
CA GLN A 113 -14.79 -6.98 -0.10
C GLN A 113 -13.86 -6.04 0.68
N LEU A 114 -13.07 -5.19 0.00
CA LEU A 114 -12.21 -4.21 0.67
C LEU A 114 -12.96 -2.98 1.18
N ARG A 115 -14.18 -2.70 0.69
CA ARG A 115 -14.96 -1.49 1.02
C ARG A 115 -15.05 -1.17 2.52
N PRO A 116 -15.44 -2.09 3.44
CA PRO A 116 -15.49 -1.77 4.87
C PRO A 116 -14.12 -1.40 5.44
N HIS A 117 -13.05 -2.06 4.98
CA HIS A 117 -11.69 -1.86 5.45
C HIS A 117 -11.10 -0.54 4.97
N VAL A 118 -11.38 -0.13 3.73
CA VAL A 118 -11.02 1.19 3.20
C VAL A 118 -11.70 2.29 4.01
N LYS A 119 -12.99 2.14 4.33
CA LYS A 119 -13.73 3.10 5.16
C LYS A 119 -13.10 3.25 6.55
N THR A 120 -12.77 2.14 7.19
CA THR A 120 -12.09 2.11 8.48
C THR A 120 -10.73 2.81 8.44
N LEU A 121 -9.86 2.44 7.50
CA LEU A 121 -8.53 3.04 7.38
C LEU A 121 -8.61 4.54 7.09
N SER A 122 -9.56 4.93 6.23
CA SER A 122 -9.92 6.32 5.96
C SER A 122 -10.33 7.09 7.20
N ALA A 123 -11.03 6.50 8.16
CA ALA A 123 -11.37 7.25 9.37
C ALA A 123 -10.15 7.60 10.24
N ILE A 124 -9.08 6.77 10.23
CA ILE A 124 -8.03 6.81 11.25
C ILE A 124 -6.63 7.19 10.76
N ALA A 125 -6.37 7.10 9.45
CA ALA A 125 -5.06 7.37 8.88
C ALA A 125 -4.79 8.89 8.82
N ASP A 126 -3.67 9.30 9.42
CA ASP A 126 -3.11 10.66 9.38
C ASP A 126 -2.09 10.85 8.25
N THR A 127 -2.20 10.02 7.21
CA THR A 127 -1.43 10.09 5.96
C THR A 127 -2.33 9.80 4.75
N LEU A 128 -1.78 9.86 3.54
CA LEU A 128 -2.53 9.58 2.31
C LEU A 128 -2.94 8.10 2.24
N ILE A 129 -4.03 7.81 1.56
CA ILE A 129 -4.52 6.45 1.38
C ILE A 129 -4.36 5.99 -0.06
N MET A 130 -3.73 4.83 -0.24
CA MET A 130 -3.54 4.17 -1.52
C MET A 130 -4.25 2.82 -1.52
N VAL A 131 -5.16 2.56 -2.47
CA VAL A 131 -5.87 1.28 -2.54
C VAL A 131 -5.82 0.76 -3.96
N TYR A 132 -5.47 -0.52 -4.11
CA TYR A 132 -5.36 -1.14 -5.43
C TYR A 132 -5.83 -2.61 -5.34
N PRO A 133 -7.15 -2.85 -5.47
CA PRO A 133 -7.74 -4.17 -5.34
C PRO A 133 -7.38 -5.07 -6.54
N ASN A 134 -7.69 -6.35 -6.42
CA ASN A 134 -7.77 -7.23 -7.59
C ASN A 134 -8.97 -6.84 -8.48
N ALA A 135 -8.95 -7.26 -9.75
CA ALA A 135 -10.11 -7.17 -10.64
C ALA A 135 -11.14 -8.25 -10.27
N GLY A 136 -11.81 -8.06 -9.14
CA GLY A 136 -12.68 -9.06 -8.54
C GLY A 136 -11.93 -10.21 -7.85
N LEU A 137 -12.66 -11.27 -7.53
CA LEU A 137 -12.08 -12.54 -7.06
C LEU A 137 -11.72 -13.41 -8.27
N PRO A 138 -10.67 -14.24 -8.18
CA PRO A 138 -10.38 -15.20 -9.23
C PRO A 138 -11.51 -16.24 -9.35
N ASN A 139 -11.83 -16.63 -10.59
CA ASN A 139 -12.78 -17.69 -10.88
C ASN A 139 -12.17 -19.08 -10.58
N GLU A 140 -12.92 -20.16 -10.82
CA GLU A 140 -12.47 -21.54 -10.56
C GLU A 140 -11.22 -21.96 -11.36
N LEU A 141 -10.92 -21.26 -12.45
CA LEU A 141 -9.72 -21.45 -13.27
C LEU A 141 -8.54 -20.56 -12.82
N GLY A 142 -8.74 -19.73 -11.80
CA GLY A 142 -7.74 -18.77 -11.31
C GLY A 142 -7.66 -17.47 -12.13
N GLU A 143 -8.60 -17.23 -13.05
CA GLU A 143 -8.64 -16.06 -13.92
C GLU A 143 -9.51 -14.94 -13.33
N TYR A 144 -9.32 -13.71 -13.80
CA TYR A 144 -10.06 -12.54 -13.33
C TYR A 144 -10.98 -12.02 -14.44
N ASP A 145 -12.29 -12.21 -14.26
CA ASP A 145 -13.31 -11.90 -15.27
C ASP A 145 -13.89 -10.47 -15.13
N GLU A 146 -13.62 -9.78 -14.02
CA GLU A 146 -14.14 -8.44 -13.77
C GLU A 146 -13.67 -7.47 -14.85
N GLN A 147 -14.61 -6.74 -15.43
CA GLN A 147 -14.33 -5.86 -16.56
C GLN A 147 -13.81 -4.49 -16.09
N PRO A 148 -13.02 -3.78 -16.92
CA PRO A 148 -12.48 -2.45 -16.61
C PRO A 148 -13.51 -1.46 -16.06
N ALA A 149 -14.70 -1.40 -16.67
CA ALA A 149 -15.76 -0.49 -16.25
C ALA A 149 -16.35 -0.85 -14.88
N THR A 150 -16.43 -2.16 -14.56
CA THR A 150 -16.92 -2.65 -13.28
C THR A 150 -15.95 -2.27 -12.15
N THR A 151 -14.67 -2.62 -12.29
CA THR A 151 -13.65 -2.25 -11.30
C THR A 151 -13.61 -0.74 -11.11
N ALA A 152 -13.63 0.03 -12.21
CA ALA A 152 -13.61 1.50 -12.16
C ALA A 152 -14.82 2.09 -11.44
N GLY A 153 -16.02 1.56 -11.67
CA GLY A 153 -17.22 1.97 -10.96
C GLY A 153 -17.11 1.72 -9.46
N LEU A 154 -16.70 0.52 -9.06
CA LEU A 154 -16.59 0.11 -7.66
C LEU A 154 -15.55 0.94 -6.89
N VAL A 155 -14.35 1.13 -7.45
CA VAL A 155 -13.32 1.97 -6.78
C VAL A 155 -13.65 3.46 -6.84
N GLY A 156 -14.40 3.88 -7.87
CA GLY A 156 -14.88 5.25 -8.04
C GLY A 156 -15.78 5.68 -6.88
N GLU A 157 -16.55 4.77 -6.29
CA GLU A 157 -17.34 5.04 -5.09
C GLU A 157 -16.47 5.53 -3.92
N TRP A 158 -15.28 4.95 -3.73
CA TRP A 158 -14.35 5.38 -2.68
C TRP A 158 -13.80 6.78 -2.94
N ALA A 159 -13.53 7.12 -4.20
CA ALA A 159 -13.06 8.45 -4.59
C ALA A 159 -14.16 9.50 -4.38
N VAL A 160 -15.40 9.22 -4.80
CA VAL A 160 -16.56 10.09 -4.58
C VAL A 160 -16.81 10.31 -3.08
N ALA A 161 -16.67 9.26 -2.28
CA ALA A 161 -16.80 9.34 -0.82
C ALA A 161 -15.58 9.98 -0.12
N LYS A 162 -14.57 10.46 -0.86
CA LYS A 162 -13.32 11.04 -0.34
C LYS A 162 -12.59 10.12 0.64
N GLN A 163 -12.55 8.83 0.32
CA GLN A 163 -11.93 7.81 1.19
C GLN A 163 -10.49 7.46 0.79
N VAL A 164 -10.07 7.82 -0.41
CA VAL A 164 -8.76 7.46 -0.98
C VAL A 164 -8.07 8.67 -1.61
N ASN A 165 -6.74 8.59 -1.74
CA ASN A 165 -5.89 9.58 -2.41
C ASN A 165 -5.30 9.01 -3.71
N VAL A 166 -4.98 7.71 -3.72
CA VAL A 166 -4.40 7.01 -4.85
C VAL A 166 -5.18 5.72 -5.09
N LEU A 167 -5.49 5.46 -6.36
CA LEU A 167 -6.09 4.22 -6.82
C LEU A 167 -5.18 3.53 -7.82
N GLY A 168 -5.20 2.20 -7.81
CA GLY A 168 -4.50 1.36 -8.76
C GLY A 168 -5.18 0.01 -8.92
N GLY A 169 -4.49 -0.95 -9.51
CA GLY A 169 -4.95 -2.32 -9.65
C GLY A 169 -3.86 -3.33 -9.26
N CYS A 170 -4.27 -4.48 -8.73
CA CYS A 170 -3.40 -5.60 -8.40
C CYS A 170 -3.64 -6.76 -9.38
N CYS A 171 -3.84 -8.00 -8.90
CA CYS A 171 -4.05 -9.16 -9.76
C CYS A 171 -5.31 -9.01 -10.62
N GLY A 172 -5.22 -9.44 -11.88
CA GLY A 172 -6.31 -9.31 -12.86
C GLY A 172 -6.46 -7.92 -13.50
N SER A 173 -5.89 -6.87 -12.90
CA SER A 173 -5.95 -5.53 -13.48
C SER A 173 -5.06 -5.40 -14.71
N THR A 174 -5.56 -4.68 -15.72
CA THR A 174 -4.86 -4.44 -16.99
C THR A 174 -4.73 -2.93 -17.25
N PRO A 175 -3.94 -2.48 -18.25
CA PRO A 175 -3.92 -1.07 -18.62
C PRO A 175 -5.31 -0.48 -18.94
N ALA A 176 -6.24 -1.30 -19.46
CA ALA A 176 -7.62 -0.88 -19.67
C ALA A 176 -8.36 -0.57 -18.35
N HIS A 177 -8.12 -1.38 -17.31
CA HIS A 177 -8.63 -1.11 -15.95
C HIS A 177 -8.07 0.20 -15.41
N ILE A 178 -6.74 0.39 -15.50
CA ILE A 178 -6.09 1.62 -15.04
C ILE A 178 -6.66 2.84 -15.76
N LYS A 179 -6.85 2.76 -17.09
CA LYS A 179 -7.46 3.84 -17.87
C LYS A 179 -8.89 4.14 -17.40
N ALA A 180 -9.73 3.12 -17.25
CA ALA A 180 -11.11 3.30 -16.82
C ALA A 180 -11.20 3.92 -15.41
N MET A 181 -10.35 3.49 -14.47
CA MET A 181 -10.24 4.10 -13.15
C MET A 181 -9.80 5.57 -13.23
N ALA A 182 -8.74 5.86 -13.99
CA ALA A 182 -8.21 7.21 -14.14
C ALA A 182 -9.23 8.18 -14.77
N ASP A 183 -10.00 7.71 -15.75
CA ASP A 183 -11.06 8.51 -16.36
C ASP A 183 -12.25 8.68 -15.40
N GLY A 184 -12.63 7.64 -14.66
CA GLY A 184 -13.74 7.67 -13.71
C GLY A 184 -13.52 8.60 -12.51
N VAL A 185 -12.28 8.81 -12.08
CA VAL A 185 -11.95 9.70 -10.95
C VAL A 185 -11.46 11.08 -11.37
N ARG A 186 -11.39 11.36 -12.67
CA ARG A 186 -10.90 12.63 -13.20
C ARG A 186 -11.77 13.79 -12.70
N GLY A 187 -11.14 14.80 -12.11
CA GLY A 187 -11.82 15.98 -11.59
C GLY A 187 -12.46 15.79 -10.21
N LEU A 188 -12.33 14.63 -9.58
CA LEU A 188 -12.70 14.45 -8.19
C LEU A 188 -11.60 14.97 -7.25
N GLU A 189 -12.03 15.59 -6.16
CA GLU A 189 -11.11 16.01 -5.09
C GLU A 189 -10.66 14.79 -4.27
N PRO A 190 -9.37 14.65 -3.97
CA PRO A 190 -8.87 13.54 -3.17
C PRO A 190 -9.34 13.64 -1.71
N ARG A 191 -9.20 12.52 -0.99
CA ARG A 191 -9.39 12.48 0.47
C ARG A 191 -8.57 13.57 1.17
N VAL A 192 -9.19 14.28 2.11
CA VAL A 192 -8.47 15.15 3.04
C VAL A 192 -7.88 14.31 4.17
N VAL A 193 -6.57 14.44 4.40
CA VAL A 193 -5.86 13.72 5.46
C VAL A 193 -6.43 14.10 6.83
N ALA A 194 -6.82 13.10 7.62
CA ALA A 194 -7.39 13.32 8.94
C ALA A 194 -6.34 13.87 9.92
N ARG A 195 -6.79 14.64 10.90
CA ARG A 195 -5.99 15.09 12.05
C ARG A 195 -6.54 14.44 13.31
N PRO A 196 -6.27 13.14 13.54
CA PRO A 196 -6.78 12.46 14.71
C PRO A 196 -6.18 13.07 15.98
N GLU A 197 -6.92 12.96 17.09
CA GLU A 197 -6.43 13.40 18.40
C GLU A 197 -5.12 12.66 18.77
N VAL A 198 -4.20 13.40 19.41
CA VAL A 198 -2.96 12.84 19.91
C VAL A 198 -3.27 11.99 21.15
N ARG A 199 -3.26 10.68 20.96
CA ARG A 199 -3.48 9.67 21.99
C ARG A 199 -2.36 8.64 21.97
N THR A 200 -2.08 8.01 23.11
CA THR A 200 -1.22 6.83 23.14
C THR A 200 -1.94 5.69 22.42
N LYS A 201 -1.34 5.23 21.32
CA LYS A 201 -1.85 4.16 20.45
C LYS A 201 -0.87 2.99 20.52
N LEU A 202 -1.38 1.82 20.91
CA LEU A 202 -0.66 0.56 20.98
C LEU A 202 -1.33 -0.46 20.06
N ALA A 203 -0.61 -1.53 19.74
CA ALA A 203 -1.13 -2.62 18.93
C ALA A 203 -0.60 -3.97 19.47
N GLY A 204 -1.54 -4.85 19.84
CA GLY A 204 -1.37 -6.30 19.68
C GLY A 204 -2.03 -6.69 18.35
N LEU A 205 -2.67 -7.86 18.26
CA LEU A 205 -3.52 -8.20 17.10
C LEU A 205 -4.70 -7.21 16.90
N GLU A 206 -5.13 -6.60 18.01
CA GLU A 206 -6.13 -5.54 18.07
C GLU A 206 -5.49 -4.18 18.38
N PRO A 207 -6.11 -3.07 17.92
CA PRO A 207 -5.69 -1.74 18.32
C PRO A 207 -6.05 -1.49 19.79
N PHE A 208 -5.21 -0.73 20.47
CA PHE A 208 -5.54 -0.16 21.77
C PHE A 208 -5.24 1.33 21.76
N THR A 209 -6.24 2.16 22.06
CA THR A 209 -6.07 3.60 22.29
C THR A 209 -6.30 3.88 23.76
N MET A 210 -5.31 4.44 24.44
CA MET A 210 -5.40 4.77 25.86
C MET A 210 -6.43 5.88 26.08
N ALA A 211 -7.34 5.66 27.04
CA ALA A 211 -8.33 6.66 27.44
C ALA A 211 -7.67 7.91 28.04
N ALA A 212 -8.41 9.03 28.04
CA ALA A 212 -8.02 10.30 28.64
C ALA A 212 -7.87 10.20 30.15
#